data_AF-A0A091DPY9-F1
#
_entry.id   AF-A0A091DPY9-F1
#
_cell.length_a   1.000
_cell.length_b   1.000
_cell.length_c   1.000
_cell.angle_alpha   90.00
_cell.angle_beta   90.00
_cell.angle_gamma   90.00
#
_symmetry.space_group_name_H-M   'P 1'
#
loop_
_entity.id
_entity.type
_entity.pdbx_description
1 polymer ?
#
loop_
_entity_poly.entity_id
_entity_poly.type
_entity_poly.pdbx_seq_one_letter_code
_entity_poly.pdbx_strand_id
1 'polypeptide(L)'
;MYSPSPEETPQEPEPSKCEEKKKGKRLQPEPSIQTLTEAGLRALRAGQSQVAMVSFQKAFLLASGAPQLQDTSVLRACAFNLGAAYVETGDPARGLALLLRSQPEVKAQGRRHGDQCFNVALAYHALGDLPQALGWYHKALAHYQPQGDQGGTQAKMGACYQALGRPEKAVHCLREASQAYTQVGQPRAAALALGAVARCMLQSGRHQAGEVLQVLEESRRLAETSMEPGLLGEALSSEGHLYNDLGLGYAQLQLFPLAAEVFLQALPLCRQPGERATVLRNLGMAHNAVGNYREAQDSHQKAADLHGSVGQRWEQGRSFAGLAFALSQLGDHGAARDNYLHALQAARDTGDVKGQWQACEGLGAAAARLGQYEQALKYYKEALAQGQKEPDSTRGRLVAKLADAVRNCLTQTGPPRPLHSQTLFPGRPEAPGRAPLVAETSARTPRSWAEARGRSSGEALGRSPPRTVSQSGFCTVL
;
A
#
# COMPACT_ATOMS: atom_id res chain seq x y z
N MET A 1 -108.90 38.55 5.74
CA MET A 1 -108.55 37.25 6.35
C MET A 1 -107.40 36.66 5.55
N TYR A 2 -106.37 36.18 6.26
CA TYR A 2 -105.16 35.47 5.82
C TYR A 2 -104.03 36.22 5.11
N SER A 3 -102.92 36.36 5.85
CA SER A 3 -101.53 36.52 5.40
C SER A 3 -101.05 35.30 4.58
N PRO A 4 -99.95 35.42 3.82
CA PRO A 4 -98.64 35.03 4.36
C PRO A 4 -97.46 35.96 3.99
N SER A 5 -96.35 35.77 4.71
CA SER A 5 -95.09 36.52 4.80
C SER A 5 -94.20 36.48 3.53
N PRO A 6 -93.10 37.28 3.45
CA PRO A 6 -92.53 37.76 2.19
C PRO A 6 -91.51 36.81 1.54
N GLU A 7 -91.47 36.82 0.21
CA GLU A 7 -90.48 36.17 -0.64
C GLU A 7 -89.18 37.01 -0.69
N GLU A 8 -88.06 36.43 -0.23
CA GLU A 8 -86.72 36.93 -0.51
C GLU A 8 -86.18 36.28 -1.78
N THR A 9 -85.67 37.12 -2.69
CA THR A 9 -85.14 36.75 -4.00
C THR A 9 -83.73 36.17 -3.88
N PRO A 10 -83.37 35.07 -4.59
CA PRO A 10 -82.01 34.56 -4.61
C PRO A 10 -81.15 35.36 -5.59
N GLN A 11 -80.06 35.98 -5.10
CA GLN A 11 -79.01 36.54 -5.95
C GLN A 11 -78.06 35.42 -6.43
N GLU A 12 -77.98 35.28 -7.75
CA GLU A 12 -77.04 34.43 -8.47
C GLU A 12 -75.58 34.91 -8.30
N PRO A 13 -74.60 34.00 -8.18
CA PRO A 13 -73.20 34.38 -8.24
C PRO A 13 -72.71 34.48 -9.69
N GLU A 14 -72.24 35.66 -10.08
CA GLU A 14 -71.58 35.94 -11.37
C GLU A 14 -70.15 35.35 -11.49
N PRO A 15 -69.64 35.17 -12.74
CA PRO A 15 -68.50 34.29 -13.03
C PRO A 15 -67.13 34.99 -13.09
N SER A 16 -66.10 34.14 -13.07
CA SER A 16 -64.65 34.42 -13.02
C SER A 16 -64.09 35.48 -13.97
N LYS A 17 -63.06 36.22 -13.51
CA LYS A 17 -61.89 36.64 -14.31
C LYS A 17 -60.64 36.88 -13.45
N CYS A 18 -59.50 36.55 -14.05
CA CYS A 18 -58.10 36.60 -13.58
C CYS A 18 -57.66 37.86 -12.82
N GLU A 19 -56.91 37.65 -11.71
CA GLU A 19 -55.79 38.52 -11.33
C GLU A 19 -54.54 37.68 -11.01
N GLU A 20 -53.43 38.06 -11.64
CA GLU A 20 -52.12 37.45 -11.54
C GLU A 20 -51.56 37.52 -10.11
N LYS A 21 -51.54 36.39 -9.40
CA LYS A 21 -50.68 36.26 -8.22
C LYS A 21 -49.23 36.02 -8.66
N LYS A 22 -48.43 37.09 -8.72
CA LYS A 22 -46.97 37.02 -8.62
C LYS A 22 -46.59 36.26 -7.34
N LYS A 23 -46.40 34.94 -7.43
CA LYS A 23 -45.71 34.17 -6.40
C LYS A 23 -44.26 34.62 -6.39
N GLY A 24 -43.93 35.54 -5.49
CA GLY A 24 -42.55 35.79 -5.09
C GLY A 24 -41.94 34.47 -4.64
N LYS A 25 -41.05 33.91 -5.45
CA LYS A 25 -40.09 32.89 -5.00
C LYS A 25 -39.40 33.51 -3.79
N ARG A 26 -39.68 33.00 -2.57
CA ARG A 26 -38.79 33.21 -1.43
C ARG A 26 -37.43 32.64 -1.84
N LEU A 27 -36.54 33.51 -2.34
CA LEU A 27 -35.15 33.16 -2.53
C LEU A 27 -34.62 32.80 -1.15
N GLN A 28 -34.08 31.60 -1.01
CA GLN A 28 -33.23 31.27 0.12
C GLN A 28 -32.13 32.34 0.18
N PRO A 29 -31.77 32.87 1.37
CA PRO A 29 -30.68 33.82 1.46
C PRO A 29 -29.43 33.20 0.83
N GLU A 30 -28.77 33.93 -0.08
CA GLU A 30 -27.55 33.43 -0.70
C GLU A 30 -26.53 33.08 0.41
N PRO A 31 -25.97 31.87 0.39
CA PRO A 31 -25.07 31.44 1.47
C PRO A 31 -23.83 32.33 1.49
N SER A 32 -23.44 32.79 2.68
CA SER A 32 -22.25 33.62 2.85
C SER A 32 -20.97 32.86 2.48
N ILE A 33 -19.90 33.60 2.14
CA ILE A 33 -18.56 33.02 1.88
C ILE A 33 -18.13 32.12 3.04
N GLN A 34 -18.34 32.56 4.28
CA GLN A 34 -18.01 31.80 5.48
C GLN A 34 -18.79 30.49 5.55
N THR A 35 -20.11 30.52 5.32
CA THR A 35 -20.96 29.32 5.36
C THR A 35 -20.53 28.28 4.31
N LEU A 36 -20.14 28.74 3.12
CA LEU A 36 -19.64 27.87 2.05
C LEU A 36 -18.26 27.29 2.36
N THR A 37 -17.35 28.09 2.92
CA THR A 37 -16.03 27.60 3.37
C THR A 37 -16.20 26.55 4.48
N GLU A 38 -17.04 26.80 5.48
CA GLU A 38 -17.32 25.83 6.55
C GLU A 38 -17.98 24.55 6.03
N ALA A 39 -18.87 24.65 5.03
CA ALA A 39 -19.44 23.48 4.36
C ALA A 39 -18.36 22.67 3.62
N GLY A 40 -17.45 23.35 2.91
CA GLY A 40 -16.33 22.71 2.23
C GLY A 40 -15.38 22.01 3.20
N LEU A 41 -15.02 22.66 4.30
CA LEU A 41 -14.18 22.08 5.35
C LEU A 41 -14.83 20.85 6.01
N ARG A 42 -16.16 20.89 6.26
CA ARG A 42 -16.90 19.73 6.76
C ARG A 42 -16.91 18.58 5.76
N ALA A 43 -17.11 18.86 4.49
CA ALA A 43 -17.07 17.86 3.43
C ALA A 43 -15.68 17.21 3.31
N LEU A 44 -14.59 17.98 3.42
CA LEU A 44 -13.23 17.43 3.45
C LEU A 44 -13.01 16.50 4.65
N ARG A 45 -13.45 16.89 5.85
CA ARG A 45 -13.35 16.02 7.04
C ARG A 45 -14.14 14.72 6.88
N ALA A 46 -15.19 14.73 6.07
CA ALA A 46 -16.00 13.56 5.74
C ALA A 46 -15.44 12.75 4.55
N GLY A 47 -14.26 13.10 4.00
CA GLY A 47 -13.68 12.45 2.83
C GLY A 47 -14.42 12.73 1.51
N GLN A 48 -15.30 13.73 1.48
CA GLN A 48 -16.12 14.08 0.32
C GLN A 48 -15.44 15.18 -0.51
N SER A 49 -14.25 14.90 -1.05
CA SER A 49 -13.39 15.92 -1.70
C SER A 49 -14.07 16.62 -2.88
N GLN A 50 -14.91 15.92 -3.64
CA GLN A 50 -15.68 16.53 -4.73
C GLN A 50 -16.74 17.52 -4.22
N VAL A 51 -17.44 17.20 -3.12
CA VAL A 51 -18.43 18.09 -2.49
C VAL A 51 -17.75 19.31 -1.89
N ALA A 52 -16.57 19.11 -1.29
CA ALA A 52 -15.75 20.19 -0.79
C ALA A 52 -15.31 21.15 -1.90
N MET A 53 -14.78 20.62 -3.00
CA MET A 53 -14.36 21.41 -4.16
C MET A 53 -15.49 22.30 -4.68
N VAL A 54 -16.70 21.75 -4.84
CA VAL A 54 -17.88 22.52 -5.29
C VAL A 54 -18.23 23.64 -4.29
N SER A 55 -18.10 23.39 -2.99
CA SER A 55 -18.37 24.38 -1.94
C SER A 55 -17.35 25.52 -1.96
N PHE A 56 -16.05 25.20 -2.07
CA PHE A 56 -15.00 26.20 -2.20
C PHE A 56 -15.06 26.97 -3.50
N GLN A 57 -15.50 26.34 -4.60
CA GLN A 57 -15.66 27.01 -5.88
C GLN A 57 -16.73 28.11 -5.79
N LYS A 58 -17.86 27.82 -5.13
CA LYS A 58 -18.90 28.82 -4.86
C LYS A 58 -18.38 29.95 -3.97
N ALA A 59 -17.65 29.64 -2.90
CA ALA A 59 -17.06 30.64 -2.01
C ALA A 59 -16.08 31.57 -2.77
N PHE A 60 -15.22 31.00 -3.61
CA PHE A 60 -14.28 31.75 -4.43
C PHE A 60 -14.95 32.64 -5.49
N LEU A 61 -16.03 32.16 -6.12
CA LEU A 61 -16.80 32.94 -7.08
C LEU A 61 -17.47 34.16 -6.42
N LEU A 62 -18.09 33.97 -5.25
CA LEU A 62 -18.66 35.07 -4.47
C LEU A 62 -17.59 36.08 -4.04
N ALA A 63 -16.44 35.60 -3.56
CA ALA A 63 -15.33 36.47 -3.17
C ALA A 63 -14.74 37.24 -4.37
N SER A 64 -14.63 36.60 -5.55
CA SER A 64 -14.09 37.22 -6.76
C SER A 64 -15.03 38.23 -7.40
N GLY A 65 -16.35 38.01 -7.26
CA GLY A 65 -17.39 38.90 -7.79
C GLY A 65 -17.65 40.15 -6.95
N ALA A 66 -17.11 40.22 -5.72
CA ALA A 66 -17.27 41.36 -4.83
C ALA A 66 -16.08 42.34 -4.99
N PRO A 67 -16.28 43.56 -5.54
CA PRO A 67 -15.19 44.53 -5.74
C PRO A 67 -14.42 44.85 -4.46
N GLN A 68 -15.11 44.83 -3.31
CA GLN A 68 -14.54 45.15 -2.00
C GLN A 68 -13.57 44.07 -1.48
N LEU A 69 -13.55 42.89 -2.09
CA LEU A 69 -12.75 41.75 -1.66
C LEU A 69 -11.53 41.47 -2.54
N GLN A 70 -11.33 42.20 -3.65
CA GLN A 70 -10.34 41.87 -4.68
C GLN A 70 -8.88 41.81 -4.18
N ASP A 71 -8.52 42.58 -3.15
CA ASP A 71 -7.16 42.57 -2.55
C ASP A 71 -7.12 42.05 -1.10
N THR A 72 -8.17 41.36 -0.67
CA THR A 72 -8.33 40.94 0.74
C THR A 72 -7.71 39.59 1.06
N SER A 73 -7.44 39.37 2.35
CA SER A 73 -7.08 38.05 2.88
C SER A 73 -8.15 36.99 2.63
N VAL A 74 -9.42 37.40 2.52
CA VAL A 74 -10.57 36.51 2.25
C VAL A 74 -10.49 35.89 0.85
N LEU A 75 -10.22 36.70 -0.19
CA LEU A 75 -10.07 36.17 -1.54
C LEU A 75 -8.87 35.22 -1.65
N ARG A 76 -7.75 35.55 -0.98
CA ARG A 76 -6.56 34.68 -0.93
C ARG A 76 -6.85 33.36 -0.22
N ALA A 77 -7.59 33.38 0.89
CA ALA A 77 -8.01 32.18 1.61
C ALA A 77 -8.95 31.30 0.75
N CYS A 78 -9.91 31.91 0.03
CA CYS A 78 -10.78 31.19 -0.89
C CYS A 78 -9.99 30.55 -2.04
N ALA A 79 -9.04 31.29 -2.62
CA ALA A 79 -8.14 30.78 -3.66
C ALA A 79 -7.31 29.61 -3.16
N PHE A 80 -6.76 29.71 -1.94
CA PHE A 80 -5.98 28.66 -1.29
C PHE A 80 -6.79 27.38 -1.09
N ASN A 81 -7.98 27.48 -0.50
CA ASN A 81 -8.84 26.32 -0.25
C ASN A 81 -9.32 25.65 -1.54
N LEU A 82 -9.72 26.45 -2.54
CA LEU A 82 -10.11 25.92 -3.84
C LEU A 82 -8.92 25.27 -4.57
N GLY A 83 -7.75 25.90 -4.50
CA GLY A 83 -6.52 25.37 -5.07
C GLY A 83 -6.15 24.02 -4.46
N ALA A 84 -6.18 23.91 -3.13
CA ALA A 84 -5.96 22.65 -2.41
C ALA A 84 -6.96 21.56 -2.85
N ALA A 85 -8.25 21.91 -2.95
CA ALA A 85 -9.29 20.98 -3.36
C ALA A 85 -9.11 20.49 -4.81
N TYR A 86 -8.66 21.35 -5.74
CA TYR A 86 -8.36 20.92 -7.11
C TYR A 86 -7.19 19.95 -7.19
N VAL A 87 -6.12 20.16 -6.41
CA VAL A 87 -5.02 19.18 -6.37
C VAL A 87 -5.53 17.84 -5.85
N GLU A 88 -6.34 17.86 -4.79
CA GLU A 88 -6.89 16.65 -4.17
C GLU A 88 -7.87 15.89 -5.08
N THR A 89 -8.64 16.57 -5.92
CA THR A 89 -9.55 15.95 -6.89
C THR A 89 -8.89 15.57 -8.22
N GLY A 90 -7.57 15.76 -8.36
CA GLY A 90 -6.80 15.29 -9.51
C GLY A 90 -6.58 16.31 -10.63
N ASP A 91 -6.78 17.61 -10.39
CA ASP A 91 -6.41 18.69 -11.30
C ASP A 91 -5.32 19.59 -10.68
N PRO A 92 -4.08 19.08 -10.56
CA PRO A 92 -3.00 19.81 -9.88
C PRO A 92 -2.55 21.06 -10.63
N ALA A 93 -2.79 21.16 -11.94
CA ALA A 93 -2.44 22.35 -12.73
C ALA A 93 -3.32 23.56 -12.36
N ARG A 94 -4.65 23.38 -12.31
CA ARG A 94 -5.54 24.45 -11.82
C ARG A 94 -5.33 24.71 -10.34
N GLY A 95 -5.11 23.64 -9.57
CA GLY A 95 -4.77 23.75 -8.15
C GLY A 95 -3.57 24.65 -7.90
N LEU A 96 -2.46 24.41 -8.61
CA LEU A 96 -1.24 25.22 -8.50
C LEU A 96 -1.47 26.69 -8.84
N ALA A 97 -2.19 26.98 -9.93
CA ALA A 97 -2.47 28.37 -10.34
C ALA A 97 -3.22 29.15 -9.24
N LEU A 98 -4.21 28.51 -8.59
CA LEU A 98 -4.97 29.11 -7.50
C LEU A 98 -4.16 29.23 -6.20
N LEU A 99 -3.33 28.23 -5.89
CA LEU A 99 -2.42 28.26 -4.74
C LEU A 99 -1.42 29.40 -4.87
N LEU A 100 -0.81 29.62 -6.05
CA LEU A 100 0.10 30.75 -6.27
C LEU A 100 -0.66 32.09 -6.20
N ARG A 101 -1.91 32.15 -6.68
CA ARG A 101 -2.78 33.34 -6.54
C ARG A 101 -3.10 33.68 -5.08
N SER A 102 -3.01 32.72 -4.15
CA SER A 102 -3.14 33.01 -2.72
C SER A 102 -1.94 33.77 -2.12
N GLN A 103 -0.91 34.04 -2.92
CA GLN A 103 0.32 34.76 -2.57
C GLN A 103 1.11 34.14 -1.41
N PRO A 104 1.55 32.87 -1.55
CA PRO A 104 2.25 32.12 -0.52
C PRO A 104 3.68 32.61 -0.26
N GLU A 105 4.18 33.66 -0.92
CA GLU A 105 5.53 34.22 -0.73
C GLU A 105 5.54 35.58 -0.01
N VAL A 106 4.38 36.18 0.23
CA VAL A 106 4.30 37.43 1.00
C VAL A 106 4.78 37.13 2.42
N LYS A 107 5.73 37.94 2.93
CA LYS A 107 6.46 37.79 4.21
C LYS A 107 5.54 37.56 5.42
N ALA A 108 5.00 36.36 5.54
CA ALA A 108 4.20 35.88 6.64
C ALA A 108 5.02 34.84 7.39
N GLN A 109 4.93 34.87 8.72
CA GLN A 109 5.65 33.93 9.58
C GLN A 109 4.67 32.97 10.24
N GLY A 110 5.19 31.80 10.60
CA GLY A 110 4.45 30.79 11.36
C GLY A 110 3.71 29.78 10.50
N ARG A 111 2.99 28.90 11.20
CA ARG A 111 2.43 27.65 10.69
C ARG A 111 1.59 27.79 9.43
N ARG A 112 0.70 28.81 9.37
CA ARG A 112 -0.19 29.02 8.21
C ARG A 112 0.58 29.24 6.91
N HIS A 113 1.73 29.90 6.98
CA HIS A 113 2.56 30.13 5.81
C HIS A 113 3.33 28.86 5.41
N GLY A 114 3.75 28.07 6.40
CA GLY A 114 4.23 26.69 6.16
C GLY A 114 3.21 25.85 5.40
N ASP A 115 1.95 25.87 5.81
CA ASP A 115 0.84 25.15 5.15
C ASP A 115 0.63 25.59 3.69
N GLN A 116 0.77 26.90 3.43
CA GLN A 116 0.68 27.47 2.09
C GLN A 116 1.79 26.93 1.18
N CYS A 117 3.04 27.03 1.62
CA CYS A 117 4.19 26.49 0.92
C CYS A 117 4.07 24.97 0.71
N PHE A 118 3.59 24.25 1.72
CA PHE A 118 3.42 22.80 1.67
C PHE A 118 2.39 22.36 0.62
N ASN A 119 1.26 23.06 0.51
CA ASN A 119 0.26 22.75 -0.52
C ASN A 119 0.77 23.07 -1.94
N VAL A 120 1.53 24.16 -2.11
CA VAL A 120 2.20 24.44 -3.41
C VAL A 120 3.17 23.33 -3.76
N ALA A 121 3.95 22.84 -2.78
CA ALA A 121 4.84 21.70 -2.96
C ALA A 121 4.08 20.43 -3.38
N LEU A 122 2.93 20.14 -2.75
CA LEU A 122 2.08 19.02 -3.15
C LEU A 122 1.54 19.15 -4.58
N ALA A 123 1.20 20.36 -5.03
CA ALA A 123 0.76 20.60 -6.40
C ALA A 123 1.87 20.31 -7.43
N TYR A 124 3.09 20.81 -7.19
CA TYR A 124 4.24 20.49 -8.02
C TYR A 124 4.59 18.99 -7.99
N HIS A 125 4.50 18.36 -6.82
CA HIS A 125 4.70 16.91 -6.67
C HIS A 125 3.70 16.15 -7.55
N ALA A 126 2.42 16.50 -7.50
CA ALA A 126 1.37 15.86 -8.30
C ALA A 126 1.54 16.11 -9.81
N LEU A 127 2.17 17.21 -10.21
CA LEU A 127 2.57 17.49 -11.60
C LEU A 127 3.83 16.73 -12.04
N GLY A 128 4.55 16.09 -11.12
CA GLY A 128 5.82 15.42 -11.39
C GLY A 128 7.04 16.34 -11.44
N ASP A 129 6.88 17.64 -11.16
CA ASP A 129 7.99 18.59 -11.03
C ASP A 129 8.61 18.49 -9.63
N LEU A 130 9.35 17.40 -9.41
CA LEU A 130 9.97 17.08 -8.13
C LEU A 130 10.99 18.14 -7.67
N PRO A 131 11.81 18.77 -8.54
CA PRO A 131 12.68 19.87 -8.14
C PRO A 131 11.94 21.07 -7.56
N GLN A 132 10.84 21.52 -8.18
CA GLN A 132 10.03 22.60 -7.62
C GLN A 132 9.35 22.16 -6.32
N ALA A 133 8.80 20.95 -6.29
CA ALA A 133 8.19 20.41 -5.07
C ALA A 133 9.16 20.44 -3.89
N LEU A 134 10.40 19.99 -4.09
CA LEU A 134 11.45 20.05 -3.07
C LEU A 134 11.74 21.49 -2.63
N GLY A 135 11.87 22.44 -3.56
CA GLY A 135 12.09 23.85 -3.22
C GLY A 135 10.99 24.39 -2.29
N TRP A 136 9.74 24.09 -2.59
CA TRP A 136 8.60 24.49 -1.77
C TRP A 136 8.48 23.73 -0.44
N TYR A 137 8.85 22.46 -0.37
CA TYR A 137 8.92 21.73 0.90
C TYR A 137 9.99 22.31 1.83
N HIS A 138 11.17 22.71 1.32
CA HIS A 138 12.17 23.39 2.15
C HIS A 138 11.65 24.74 2.67
N LYS A 139 10.93 25.52 1.83
CA LYS A 139 10.24 26.74 2.28
C LYS A 139 9.25 26.40 3.41
N ALA A 140 8.40 25.39 3.23
CA ALA A 140 7.43 24.99 4.26
C ALA A 140 8.11 24.60 5.58
N LEU A 141 9.18 23.80 5.51
CA LEU A 141 9.94 23.33 6.65
C LEU A 141 10.55 24.48 7.47
N ALA A 142 11.00 25.56 6.81
CA ALA A 142 11.53 26.75 7.47
C ALA A 142 10.50 27.48 8.36
N HIS A 143 9.20 27.24 8.15
CA HIS A 143 8.11 27.84 8.93
C HIS A 143 7.51 26.90 9.97
N TYR A 144 7.82 25.60 9.91
CA TYR A 144 7.34 24.63 10.87
C TYR A 144 8.25 24.57 12.10
N GLN A 145 7.64 24.69 13.28
CA GLN A 145 8.34 24.44 14.54
C GLN A 145 8.72 22.96 14.64
N PRO A 146 9.78 22.61 15.39
CA PRO A 146 10.28 21.23 15.50
C PRO A 146 9.26 20.19 15.98
N GLN A 147 8.17 20.62 16.62
CA GLN A 147 7.25 19.75 17.37
C GLN A 147 6.01 19.28 16.59
N GLY A 148 6.09 19.01 15.27
CA GLY A 148 5.10 18.11 14.65
C GLY A 148 4.83 18.21 13.15
N ASP A 149 4.76 19.42 12.58
CA ASP A 149 4.38 19.57 11.15
C ASP A 149 5.52 19.17 10.18
N GLN A 150 6.73 18.95 10.72
CA GLN A 150 7.91 18.58 9.94
C GLN A 150 7.85 17.13 9.43
N GLY A 151 7.24 16.21 10.17
CA GLY A 151 7.23 14.78 9.84
C GLY A 151 6.64 14.48 8.46
N GLY A 152 5.44 15.02 8.18
CA GLY A 152 4.80 14.86 6.87
C GLY A 152 5.57 15.51 5.73
N THR A 153 6.19 16.67 5.99
CA THR A 153 7.02 17.39 5.01
C THR A 153 8.27 16.59 4.65
N GLN A 154 8.97 16.10 5.66
CA GLN A 154 10.17 15.28 5.51
C GLN A 154 9.86 13.95 4.81
N ALA A 155 8.72 13.30 5.12
CA ALA A 155 8.30 12.09 4.44
C ALA A 155 8.05 12.33 2.93
N LYS A 156 7.39 13.43 2.58
CA LYS A 156 7.15 13.82 1.17
C LYS A 156 8.44 14.19 0.45
N MET A 157 9.37 14.88 1.11
CA MET A 157 10.70 15.16 0.57
C MET A 157 11.49 13.87 0.33
N GLY A 158 11.43 12.92 1.26
CA GLY A 158 12.02 11.60 1.12
C GLY A 158 11.53 10.86 -0.12
N ALA A 159 10.21 10.85 -0.34
CA ALA A 159 9.62 10.28 -1.55
C ALA A 159 10.10 10.98 -2.84
N CYS A 160 10.22 12.32 -2.84
CA CYS A 160 10.75 13.06 -3.98
C CYS A 160 12.21 12.69 -4.28
N TYR A 161 13.05 12.63 -3.25
CA TYR A 161 14.46 12.25 -3.41
C TYR A 161 14.62 10.81 -3.88
N GLN A 162 13.78 9.89 -3.40
CA GLN A 162 13.77 8.51 -3.88
C GLN A 162 13.41 8.45 -5.37
N ALA A 163 12.35 9.15 -5.80
CA ALA A 163 11.93 9.20 -7.20
C ALA A 163 12.99 9.87 -8.11
N LEU A 164 13.78 10.81 -7.59
CA LEU A 164 14.93 11.42 -8.28
C LEU A 164 16.20 10.55 -8.27
N GLY A 165 16.16 9.32 -7.72
CA GLY A 165 17.32 8.44 -7.64
C GLY A 165 18.41 8.92 -6.69
N ARG A 166 18.04 9.65 -5.63
CA ARG A 166 18.95 10.18 -4.59
C ARG A 166 18.69 9.48 -3.23
N PRO A 167 19.04 8.19 -3.09
CA PRO A 167 18.65 7.38 -1.94
C PRO A 167 19.20 7.90 -0.61
N GLU A 168 20.39 8.49 -0.57
CA GLU A 168 20.99 9.00 0.68
C GLU A 168 20.17 10.17 1.25
N LYS A 169 19.72 11.08 0.38
CA LYS A 169 18.87 12.20 0.78
C LYS A 169 17.48 11.71 1.18
N ALA A 170 16.97 10.69 0.49
CA ALA A 170 15.70 10.07 0.84
C ALA A 170 15.74 9.43 2.22
N VAL A 171 16.76 8.61 2.51
CA VAL A 171 16.99 7.99 3.82
C VAL A 171 17.12 9.04 4.91
N HIS A 172 17.87 10.12 4.67
CA HIS A 172 18.01 11.21 5.64
C HIS A 172 16.66 11.86 5.97
N CYS A 173 15.90 12.32 4.97
CA CYS A 173 14.59 12.92 5.19
C CYS A 173 13.61 11.96 5.86
N LEU A 174 13.57 10.68 5.47
CA LEU A 174 12.67 9.69 6.09
C LEU A 174 13.05 9.39 7.55
N ARG A 175 14.33 9.43 7.91
CA ARG A 175 14.77 9.33 9.32
C ARG A 175 14.33 10.55 10.13
N GLU A 176 14.50 11.75 9.59
CA GLU A 176 14.00 12.98 10.22
C GLU A 176 12.47 12.95 10.37
N ALA A 177 11.77 12.40 9.39
CA ALA A 177 10.32 12.19 9.47
C ALA A 177 9.96 11.24 10.63
N SER A 178 10.63 10.10 10.74
CA SER A 178 10.42 9.15 11.84
C SER A 178 10.64 9.80 13.22
N GLN A 179 11.74 10.53 13.38
CA GLN A 179 12.06 11.23 14.62
C GLN A 179 11.00 12.27 14.97
N ALA A 180 10.57 13.08 14.01
CA ALA A 180 9.52 14.08 14.21
C ALA A 180 8.19 13.43 14.62
N TYR A 181 7.80 12.32 14.00
CA TYR A 181 6.59 11.57 14.37
C TYR A 181 6.67 10.98 15.78
N THR A 182 7.82 10.42 16.16
CA THR A 182 8.03 9.88 17.51
C THR A 182 7.91 10.96 18.57
N GLN A 183 8.47 12.15 18.33
CA GLN A 183 8.40 13.27 19.28
C GLN A 183 6.97 13.76 19.55
N VAL A 184 6.06 13.63 18.59
CA VAL A 184 4.65 14.02 18.74
C VAL A 184 3.72 12.87 19.10
N GLY A 185 4.28 11.72 19.51
CA GLY A 185 3.48 10.57 19.93
C GLY A 185 2.72 9.89 18.78
N GLN A 186 3.29 9.87 17.57
CA GLN A 186 2.76 9.16 16.41
C GLN A 186 3.65 7.97 16.03
N PRO A 187 3.78 6.93 16.88
CA PRO A 187 4.71 5.81 16.67
C PRO A 187 4.44 5.05 15.37
N ARG A 188 3.19 4.98 14.93
CA ARG A 188 2.82 4.32 13.69
C ARG A 188 3.33 5.05 12.44
N ALA A 189 3.19 6.38 12.40
CA ALA A 189 3.73 7.18 11.30
C ALA A 189 5.27 7.13 11.29
N ALA A 190 5.89 7.06 12.47
CA ALA A 190 7.32 6.83 12.60
C ALA A 190 7.76 5.46 12.05
N ALA A 191 7.00 4.39 12.38
CA ALA A 191 7.24 3.06 11.85
C ALA A 191 7.13 3.02 10.31
N LEU A 192 6.08 3.62 9.73
CA LEU A 192 5.94 3.72 8.27
C LEU A 192 7.13 4.44 7.61
N ALA A 193 7.63 5.51 8.23
CA ALA A 193 8.80 6.23 7.75
C ALA A 193 10.06 5.35 7.79
N LEU A 194 10.28 4.57 8.86
CA LEU A 194 11.41 3.62 8.95
C LEU A 194 11.27 2.45 7.97
N GLY A 195 10.06 1.93 7.75
CA GLY A 195 9.82 0.93 6.70
C GLY A 195 10.21 1.47 5.31
N ALA A 196 9.92 2.74 5.04
CA ALA A 196 10.36 3.41 3.81
C ALA A 196 11.89 3.60 3.76
N VAL A 197 12.55 3.90 4.90
CA VAL A 197 14.02 3.93 4.99
C VAL A 197 14.60 2.58 4.60
N ALA A 198 14.14 1.48 5.22
CA ALA A 198 14.64 0.14 4.94
C ALA A 198 14.49 -0.23 3.46
N ARG A 199 13.32 0.07 2.87
CA ARG A 199 13.07 -0.15 1.43
C ARG A 199 14.04 0.65 0.55
N CYS A 200 14.28 1.92 0.89
CA CYS A 200 15.21 2.76 0.14
C CYS A 200 16.65 2.24 0.23
N MET A 201 17.07 1.82 1.43
CA MET A 201 18.40 1.22 1.65
C MET A 201 18.58 -0.06 0.81
N LEU A 202 17.61 -0.97 0.85
CA LEU A 202 17.61 -2.22 0.10
C LEU A 202 17.64 -2.00 -1.42
N GLN A 203 16.82 -1.07 -1.93
CA GLN A 203 16.79 -0.75 -3.36
C GLN A 203 18.11 -0.11 -3.85
N SER A 204 18.77 0.69 -3.01
CA SER A 204 20.03 1.33 -3.37
C SER A 204 21.21 0.35 -3.44
N GLY A 205 21.18 -0.74 -2.66
CA GLY A 205 22.29 -1.68 -2.51
C GLY A 205 23.56 -1.09 -1.88
N ARG A 206 23.49 0.11 -1.29
CA ARG A 206 24.66 0.86 -0.75
C ARG A 206 24.88 0.66 0.75
N HIS A 207 23.96 -0.02 1.42
CA HIS A 207 23.98 -0.23 2.87
C HIS A 207 24.27 -1.68 3.21
N GLN A 208 24.94 -1.90 4.34
CA GLN A 208 25.19 -3.24 4.83
C GLN A 208 23.90 -3.86 5.34
N ALA A 209 23.80 -5.19 5.22
CA ALA A 209 22.62 -5.94 5.69
C ALA A 209 22.29 -5.68 7.17
N GLY A 210 23.30 -5.51 8.03
CA GLY A 210 23.12 -5.19 9.44
C GLY A 210 22.47 -3.83 9.70
N GLU A 211 22.82 -2.81 8.90
CA GLU A 211 22.20 -1.47 9.02
C GLU A 211 20.71 -1.52 8.63
N VAL A 212 20.39 -2.25 7.55
CA VAL A 212 19.01 -2.44 7.11
C VAL A 212 18.22 -3.19 8.18
N LEU A 213 18.80 -4.26 8.75
CA LEU A 213 18.17 -5.05 9.80
C LEU A 213 17.83 -4.20 11.03
N GLN A 214 18.75 -3.34 11.48
CA GLN A 214 18.50 -2.43 12.61
C GLN A 214 17.28 -1.53 12.35
N VAL A 215 17.16 -0.96 11.15
CA VAL A 215 16.02 -0.12 10.77
C VAL A 215 14.72 -0.93 10.72
N LEU A 216 14.75 -2.14 10.17
CA LEU A 216 13.57 -3.03 10.13
C LEU A 216 13.10 -3.40 11.54
N GLU A 217 14.02 -3.71 12.45
CA GLU A 217 13.70 -4.03 13.84
C GLU A 217 13.15 -2.81 14.60
N GLU A 218 13.72 -1.64 14.39
CA GLU A 218 13.21 -0.40 14.99
C GLU A 218 11.80 -0.07 14.48
N SER A 219 11.59 -0.18 13.17
CA SER A 219 10.27 -0.04 12.56
C SER A 219 9.26 -1.03 13.14
N ARG A 220 9.65 -2.30 13.30
CA ARG A 220 8.81 -3.34 13.88
C ARG A 220 8.45 -3.04 15.34
N ARG A 221 9.43 -2.63 16.16
CA ARG A 221 9.21 -2.24 17.55
C ARG A 221 8.21 -1.08 17.66
N LEU A 222 8.34 -0.05 16.83
CA LEU A 222 7.41 1.08 16.82
C LEU A 222 5.99 0.65 16.41
N ALA A 223 5.87 -0.21 15.39
CA ALA A 223 4.58 -0.77 14.97
C ALA A 223 3.90 -1.54 16.12
N GLU A 224 4.64 -2.44 16.78
CA GLU A 224 4.15 -3.24 17.91
C GLU A 224 3.73 -2.38 19.10
N THR A 225 4.44 -1.28 19.40
CA THR A 225 4.06 -0.34 20.47
C THR A 225 2.81 0.48 20.13
N SER A 226 2.45 0.57 18.84
CA SER A 226 1.30 1.33 18.36
C SER A 226 0.02 0.50 18.21
N MET A 227 0.11 -0.82 18.42
CA MET A 227 -1.01 -1.75 18.30
C MET A 227 -2.04 -1.52 19.43
N GLU A 228 -3.06 -0.72 19.13
CA GLU A 228 -4.21 -0.54 20.02
C GLU A 228 -5.30 -1.61 19.75
N PRO A 229 -5.86 -2.24 20.81
CA PRO A 229 -7.05 -3.05 20.68
C PRO A 229 -8.22 -2.19 20.13
N GLY A 230 -8.76 -2.55 18.98
CA GLY A 230 -9.92 -1.86 18.40
C GLY A 230 -9.62 -0.88 17.27
N LEU A 231 -8.45 -0.96 16.62
CA LEU A 231 -8.21 -0.28 15.34
C LEU A 231 -9.35 -0.58 14.34
N LEU A 232 -9.84 0.45 13.64
CA LEU A 232 -10.91 0.36 12.64
C LEU A 232 -10.48 0.94 11.29
N GLY A 233 -11.04 0.40 10.21
CA GLY A 233 -10.95 0.99 8.86
C GLY A 233 -9.52 1.11 8.31
N GLU A 234 -9.17 2.30 7.81
CA GLU A 234 -7.87 2.66 7.22
C GLU A 234 -6.69 2.39 8.17
N ALA A 235 -6.94 2.51 9.47
CA ALA A 235 -5.92 2.26 10.47
C ALA A 235 -5.48 0.80 10.52
N LEU A 236 -6.33 -0.15 10.11
CA LEU A 236 -5.91 -1.55 9.94
C LEU A 236 -5.19 -1.77 8.62
N SER A 237 -5.68 -1.17 7.53
CA SER A 237 -5.10 -1.35 6.18
C SER A 237 -3.65 -0.86 6.11
N SER A 238 -3.37 0.35 6.59
CA SER A 238 -1.99 0.87 6.57
C SER A 238 -1.05 0.06 7.48
N GLU A 239 -1.56 -0.57 8.54
CA GLU A 239 -0.78 -1.45 9.40
C GLU A 239 -0.45 -2.77 8.68
N GLY A 240 -1.42 -3.35 7.97
CA GLY A 240 -1.21 -4.52 7.12
C GLY A 240 -0.16 -4.27 6.03
N HIS A 241 -0.18 -3.08 5.41
CA HIS A 241 0.84 -2.68 4.44
C HIS A 241 2.23 -2.57 5.08
N LEU A 242 2.34 -1.96 6.26
CA LEU A 242 3.60 -1.86 6.99
C LEU A 242 4.21 -3.24 7.28
N TYR A 243 3.43 -4.16 7.86
CA TYR A 243 3.91 -5.51 8.13
C TYR A 243 4.25 -6.25 6.84
N ASN A 244 3.47 -6.13 5.77
CA ASN A 244 3.85 -6.71 4.48
C ASN A 244 5.21 -6.16 3.98
N ASP A 245 5.44 -4.86 4.10
CA ASP A 245 6.69 -4.23 3.67
C ASP A 245 7.89 -4.65 4.52
N LEU A 246 7.71 -4.77 5.84
CA LEU A 246 8.72 -5.34 6.74
C LEU A 246 9.05 -6.79 6.35
N GLY A 247 8.04 -7.61 6.07
CA GLY A 247 8.21 -8.99 5.62
C GLY A 247 9.00 -9.08 4.31
N LEU A 248 8.72 -8.19 3.35
CA LEU A 248 9.51 -8.06 2.12
C LEU A 248 10.95 -7.65 2.41
N GLY A 249 11.18 -6.74 3.36
CA GLY A 249 12.51 -6.33 3.80
C GLY A 249 13.32 -7.50 4.37
N TYR A 250 12.73 -8.26 5.30
CA TYR A 250 13.34 -9.47 5.86
C TYR A 250 13.61 -10.52 4.78
N ALA A 251 12.68 -10.73 3.83
CA ALA A 251 12.87 -11.66 2.72
C ALA A 251 14.02 -11.24 1.80
N GLN A 252 14.20 -9.95 1.52
CA GLN A 252 15.34 -9.44 0.75
C GLN A 252 16.67 -9.67 1.47
N LEU A 253 16.69 -9.59 2.80
CA LEU A 253 17.84 -9.98 3.62
C LEU A 253 18.01 -11.51 3.80
N GLN A 254 17.17 -12.33 3.13
CA GLN A 254 17.14 -13.79 3.26
C GLN A 254 16.78 -14.29 4.67
N LEU A 255 16.18 -13.44 5.51
CA LEU A 255 15.71 -13.77 6.84
C LEU A 255 14.28 -14.32 6.77
N PHE A 256 14.11 -15.43 6.06
CA PHE A 256 12.79 -15.99 5.72
C PHE A 256 11.91 -16.38 6.92
N PRO A 257 12.44 -16.91 8.04
CA PRO A 257 11.61 -17.15 9.23
C PRO A 257 10.98 -15.87 9.79
N LEU A 258 11.74 -14.77 9.88
CA LEU A 258 11.23 -13.46 10.30
C LEU A 258 10.24 -12.87 9.30
N ALA A 259 10.51 -13.06 8.00
CA ALA A 259 9.57 -12.65 6.95
C ALA A 259 8.22 -13.37 7.10
N ALA A 260 8.23 -14.69 7.32
CA ALA A 260 7.00 -15.46 7.51
C ALA A 260 6.22 -15.03 8.76
N GLU A 261 6.90 -14.79 9.88
CA GLU A 261 6.29 -14.28 11.12
C GLU A 261 5.54 -12.95 10.87
N VAL A 262 6.21 -12.03 10.20
CA VAL A 262 5.68 -10.69 9.93
C VAL A 262 4.56 -10.72 8.87
N PHE A 263 4.63 -11.59 7.86
CA PHE A 263 3.51 -11.78 6.94
C PHE A 263 2.28 -12.36 7.65
N LEU A 264 2.45 -13.27 8.61
CA LEU A 264 1.35 -13.78 9.43
C LEU A 264 0.69 -12.67 10.25
N GLN A 265 1.46 -11.70 10.76
CA GLN A 265 0.93 -10.50 11.43
C GLN A 265 0.15 -9.59 10.47
N ALA A 266 0.56 -9.49 9.21
CA ALA A 266 -0.12 -8.67 8.19
C ALA A 266 -1.50 -9.24 7.76
N LEU A 267 -1.66 -10.56 7.73
CA LEU A 267 -2.88 -11.22 7.23
C LEU A 267 -4.21 -10.77 7.87
N PRO A 268 -4.36 -10.71 9.22
CA PRO A 268 -5.60 -10.25 9.85
C PRO A 268 -5.88 -8.75 9.63
N LEU A 269 -4.86 -7.98 9.24
CA LEU A 269 -4.94 -6.54 9.03
C LEU A 269 -5.42 -6.17 7.60
N CYS A 270 -5.21 -7.07 6.64
CA CYS A 270 -5.66 -6.91 5.26
C CYS A 270 -7.18 -6.71 5.19
N ARG A 271 -7.63 -5.69 4.45
CA ARG A 271 -9.06 -5.40 4.27
C ARG A 271 -9.55 -5.86 2.91
N GLN A 272 -8.74 -5.66 1.88
CA GLN A 272 -9.12 -6.03 0.52
C GLN A 272 -8.68 -7.46 0.19
N PRO A 273 -9.47 -8.23 -0.58
CA PRO A 273 -9.09 -9.58 -0.97
C PRO A 273 -7.77 -9.64 -1.75
N GLY A 274 -7.49 -8.64 -2.60
CA GLY A 274 -6.24 -8.54 -3.34
C GLY A 274 -5.01 -8.26 -2.47
N GLU A 275 -5.15 -7.43 -1.42
CA GLU A 275 -4.09 -7.21 -0.41
C GLU A 275 -3.78 -8.52 0.30
N ARG A 276 -4.82 -9.21 0.78
CA ARG A 276 -4.68 -10.49 1.47
C ARG A 276 -4.04 -11.56 0.59
N ALA A 277 -4.40 -11.60 -0.69
CA ALA A 277 -3.82 -12.51 -1.67
C ALA A 277 -2.32 -12.24 -1.88
N THR A 278 -1.92 -10.98 -1.94
CA THR A 278 -0.51 -10.57 -2.05
C THR A 278 0.30 -11.04 -0.84
N VAL A 279 -0.22 -10.81 0.38
CA VAL A 279 0.44 -11.25 1.62
C VAL A 279 0.54 -12.77 1.69
N LEU A 280 -0.52 -13.51 1.35
CA LEU A 280 -0.52 -14.98 1.31
C LEU A 280 0.52 -15.53 0.34
N ARG A 281 0.64 -14.94 -0.85
CA ARG A 281 1.68 -15.35 -1.79
C ARG A 281 3.08 -15.10 -1.24
N ASN A 282 3.31 -13.94 -0.62
CA ASN A 282 4.60 -13.60 -0.02
C ASN A 282 4.95 -14.56 1.13
N LEU A 283 3.97 -14.90 1.98
CA LEU A 283 4.10 -15.92 3.01
C LEU A 283 4.43 -17.29 2.41
N GLY A 284 3.75 -17.70 1.34
CA GLY A 284 4.05 -18.94 0.64
C GLY A 284 5.46 -18.97 0.05
N MET A 285 5.98 -17.83 -0.44
CA MET A 285 7.38 -17.74 -0.89
C MET A 285 8.36 -17.88 0.28
N ALA A 286 8.08 -17.25 1.43
CA ALA A 286 8.92 -17.40 2.62
C ALA A 286 8.93 -18.85 3.13
N HIS A 287 7.77 -19.52 3.16
CA HIS A 287 7.66 -20.94 3.50
C HIS A 287 8.43 -21.85 2.54
N ASN A 288 8.33 -21.60 1.23
CA ASN A 288 9.13 -22.32 0.24
C ASN A 288 10.64 -22.18 0.50
N ALA A 289 11.10 -20.99 0.89
CA ALA A 289 12.52 -20.72 1.13
C ALA A 289 13.08 -21.41 2.39
N VAL A 290 12.24 -21.63 3.43
CA VAL A 290 12.64 -22.37 4.64
C VAL A 290 12.39 -23.88 4.53
N GLY A 291 11.76 -24.36 3.46
CA GLY A 291 11.44 -25.78 3.26
C GLY A 291 10.09 -26.24 3.81
N ASN A 292 9.23 -25.32 4.26
CA ASN A 292 7.89 -25.60 4.78
C ASN A 292 6.88 -25.73 3.63
N TYR A 293 7.06 -26.75 2.78
CA TYR A 293 6.34 -26.83 1.51
C TYR A 293 4.82 -27.07 1.65
N ARG A 294 4.35 -27.67 2.75
CA ARG A 294 2.90 -27.86 2.99
C ARG A 294 2.21 -26.54 3.31
N GLU A 295 2.83 -25.72 4.16
CA GLU A 295 2.35 -24.38 4.49
C GLU A 295 2.44 -23.44 3.28
N ALA A 296 3.49 -23.60 2.46
CA ALA A 296 3.60 -22.88 1.19
C ALA A 296 2.49 -23.25 0.21
N GLN A 297 2.17 -24.55 0.09
CA GLN A 297 1.09 -25.04 -0.76
C GLN A 297 -0.25 -24.39 -0.36
N ASP A 298 -0.62 -24.44 0.92
CA ASP A 298 -1.87 -23.84 1.42
C ASP A 298 -1.92 -22.33 1.18
N SER A 299 -0.81 -21.62 1.45
CA SER A 299 -0.72 -20.18 1.26
C SER A 299 -0.84 -19.77 -0.21
N HIS A 300 -0.13 -20.45 -1.12
CA HIS A 300 -0.19 -20.15 -2.55
C HIS A 300 -1.53 -20.52 -3.18
N GLN A 301 -2.18 -21.61 -2.76
CA GLN A 301 -3.51 -21.98 -3.24
C GLN A 301 -4.53 -20.89 -2.89
N LYS A 302 -4.59 -20.48 -1.61
CA LYS A 302 -5.46 -19.38 -1.17
C LYS A 302 -5.17 -18.08 -1.91
N ALA A 303 -3.90 -17.78 -2.17
CA ALA A 303 -3.50 -16.60 -2.94
C ALA A 303 -3.98 -16.68 -4.41
N ALA A 304 -3.85 -17.84 -5.06
CA ALA A 304 -4.29 -18.02 -6.45
C ALA A 304 -5.81 -17.88 -6.58
N ASP A 305 -6.57 -18.43 -5.64
CA ASP A 305 -8.03 -18.33 -5.62
C ASP A 305 -8.50 -16.89 -5.42
N LEU A 306 -7.87 -16.15 -4.48
CA LEU A 306 -8.21 -14.75 -4.23
C LEU A 306 -7.78 -13.83 -5.38
N HIS A 307 -6.57 -13.97 -5.94
CA HIS A 307 -6.17 -13.19 -7.12
C HIS A 307 -7.11 -13.45 -8.30
N GLY A 308 -7.58 -14.69 -8.46
CA GLY A 308 -8.59 -15.04 -9.46
C GLY A 308 -9.92 -14.32 -9.23
N SER A 309 -10.44 -14.30 -8.00
CA SER A 309 -11.73 -13.69 -7.68
C SER A 309 -11.75 -12.17 -7.86
N VAL A 310 -10.60 -11.50 -7.73
CA VAL A 310 -10.46 -10.04 -7.97
C VAL A 310 -9.93 -9.69 -9.36
N GLY A 311 -9.77 -10.67 -10.26
CA GLY A 311 -9.34 -10.44 -11.65
C GLY A 311 -7.86 -10.07 -11.81
N GLN A 312 -7.01 -10.32 -10.82
CA GLN A 312 -5.57 -10.03 -10.85
C GLN A 312 -4.79 -11.18 -11.52
N ARG A 313 -4.99 -11.35 -12.84
CA ARG A 313 -4.47 -12.51 -13.59
C ARG A 313 -2.94 -12.67 -13.53
N TRP A 314 -2.20 -11.57 -13.59
CA TRP A 314 -0.74 -11.60 -13.51
C TRP A 314 -0.26 -12.16 -12.16
N GLU A 315 -0.85 -11.68 -11.07
CA GLU A 315 -0.50 -12.13 -9.72
C GLU A 315 -0.98 -13.56 -9.45
N GLN A 316 -2.11 -13.96 -10.03
CA GLN A 316 -2.60 -15.33 -9.99
C GLN A 316 -1.59 -16.32 -10.60
N GLY A 317 -1.03 -15.99 -11.76
CA GLY A 317 0.01 -16.81 -12.40
C GLY A 317 1.24 -17.02 -11.53
N ARG A 318 1.67 -15.97 -10.81
CA ARG A 318 2.79 -16.05 -9.87
C ARG A 318 2.47 -16.93 -8.66
N SER A 319 1.25 -16.89 -8.15
CA SER A 319 0.79 -17.81 -7.10
C SER A 319 0.80 -19.27 -7.58
N PHE A 320 0.33 -19.54 -8.81
CA PHE A 320 0.40 -20.89 -9.38
C PHE A 320 1.83 -21.41 -9.56
N ALA A 321 2.76 -20.56 -9.98
CA ALA A 321 4.18 -20.94 -10.07
C ALA A 321 4.77 -21.29 -8.69
N GLY A 322 4.44 -20.50 -7.66
CA GLY A 322 4.86 -20.76 -6.28
C GLY A 322 4.27 -22.07 -5.71
N LEU A 323 3.00 -22.34 -6.01
CA LEU A 323 2.31 -23.58 -5.68
C LEU A 323 2.94 -24.79 -6.38
N ALA A 324 3.21 -24.67 -7.68
CA ALA A 324 3.85 -25.70 -8.47
C ALA A 324 5.24 -26.07 -7.93
N PHE A 325 6.02 -25.07 -7.50
CA PHE A 325 7.29 -25.32 -6.83
C PHE A 325 7.11 -26.11 -5.54
N ALA A 326 6.18 -25.70 -4.66
CA ALA A 326 5.90 -26.40 -3.41
C ALA A 326 5.50 -27.87 -3.64
N LEU A 327 4.58 -28.11 -4.58
CA LEU A 327 4.13 -29.45 -4.98
C LEU A 327 5.28 -30.31 -5.52
N SER A 328 6.15 -29.73 -6.34
CA SER A 328 7.32 -30.44 -6.86
C SER A 328 8.29 -30.85 -5.75
N GLN A 329 8.43 -30.05 -4.69
CA GLN A 329 9.29 -30.39 -3.56
C GLN A 329 8.66 -31.44 -2.64
N LEU A 330 7.32 -31.51 -2.61
CA LEU A 330 6.56 -32.58 -1.96
C LEU A 330 6.53 -33.89 -2.78
N GLY A 331 7.09 -33.89 -3.99
CA GLY A 331 7.15 -35.06 -4.89
C GLY A 331 5.94 -35.22 -5.80
N ASP A 332 4.93 -34.35 -5.72
CA ASP A 332 3.78 -34.37 -6.63
C ASP A 332 4.11 -33.60 -7.92
N HIS A 333 4.92 -34.23 -8.75
CA HIS A 333 5.37 -33.65 -10.02
C HIS A 333 4.24 -33.53 -11.06
N GLY A 334 3.17 -34.32 -10.92
CA GLY A 334 1.97 -34.24 -11.77
C GLY A 334 1.19 -32.95 -11.48
N ALA A 335 0.81 -32.73 -10.23
CA ALA A 335 0.14 -31.49 -9.82
C ALA A 335 1.03 -30.25 -10.03
N ALA A 336 2.35 -30.38 -9.84
CA ALA A 336 3.30 -29.31 -10.16
C ALA A 336 3.24 -28.91 -11.64
N ARG A 337 3.26 -29.88 -12.56
CA ARG A 337 3.14 -29.63 -14.00
C ARG A 337 1.84 -28.87 -14.32
N ASP A 338 0.72 -29.32 -13.78
CA ASP A 338 -0.59 -28.72 -14.08
C ASP A 338 -0.66 -27.27 -13.58
N ASN A 339 -0.09 -26.98 -12.40
CA ASN A 339 0.01 -25.62 -11.88
C ASN A 339 0.98 -24.74 -12.68
N TYR A 340 2.10 -25.28 -13.17
CA TYR A 340 2.96 -24.53 -14.10
C TYR A 340 2.27 -24.24 -15.44
N LEU A 341 1.37 -25.10 -15.93
CA LEU A 341 0.54 -24.80 -17.11
C LEU A 341 -0.41 -23.63 -16.84
N HIS A 342 -1.05 -23.59 -15.66
CA HIS A 342 -1.86 -22.43 -15.25
C HIS A 342 -1.02 -21.14 -15.17
N ALA A 343 0.19 -21.21 -14.61
CA ALA A 343 1.11 -20.09 -14.54
C ALA A 343 1.52 -19.61 -15.95
N LEU A 344 1.85 -20.52 -16.86
CA LEU A 344 2.20 -20.22 -18.25
C LEU A 344 1.03 -19.55 -18.98
N GLN A 345 -0.19 -20.06 -18.81
CA GLN A 345 -1.37 -19.46 -19.43
C GLN A 345 -1.61 -18.05 -18.91
N ALA A 346 -1.53 -17.83 -17.59
CA ALA A 346 -1.67 -16.49 -17.00
C ALA A 346 -0.59 -15.51 -17.50
N ALA A 347 0.65 -15.98 -17.67
CA ALA A 347 1.74 -15.18 -18.21
C ALA A 347 1.54 -14.85 -19.71
N ARG A 348 0.92 -15.75 -20.49
CA ARG A 348 0.50 -15.47 -21.88
C ARG A 348 -0.64 -14.46 -21.93
N ASP A 349 -1.67 -14.63 -21.10
CA ASP A 349 -2.84 -13.74 -21.01
C ASP A 349 -2.44 -12.28 -20.69
N THR A 350 -1.34 -12.10 -19.95
CA THR A 350 -0.85 -10.79 -19.47
C THR A 350 0.35 -10.26 -20.23
N GLY A 351 0.87 -11.01 -21.21
CA GLY A 351 2.07 -10.63 -21.96
C GLY A 351 3.38 -10.65 -21.14
N ASP A 352 3.39 -11.30 -19.97
CA ASP A 352 4.57 -11.44 -19.12
C ASP A 352 5.56 -12.46 -19.68
N VAL A 353 6.46 -12.00 -20.55
CA VAL A 353 7.51 -12.84 -21.16
C VAL A 353 8.40 -13.49 -20.09
N LYS A 354 8.64 -12.81 -18.96
CA LYS A 354 9.45 -13.36 -17.88
C LYS A 354 8.73 -14.53 -17.20
N GLY A 355 7.46 -14.33 -16.88
CA GLY A 355 6.60 -15.39 -16.33
C GLY A 355 6.49 -16.59 -17.28
N GLN A 356 6.43 -16.37 -18.60
CA GLN A 356 6.37 -17.46 -19.58
C GLN A 356 7.61 -18.34 -19.55
N TRP A 357 8.82 -17.77 -19.64
CA TRP A 357 10.03 -18.59 -19.66
C TRP A 357 10.28 -19.28 -18.31
N GLN A 358 9.92 -18.65 -17.18
CA GLN A 358 10.01 -19.26 -15.86
C GLN A 358 9.04 -20.43 -15.70
N ALA A 359 7.81 -20.31 -16.22
CA ALA A 359 6.85 -21.40 -16.22
C ALA A 359 7.31 -22.56 -17.12
N CYS A 360 7.89 -22.27 -18.31
CA CYS A 360 8.51 -23.29 -19.16
C CYS A 360 9.71 -23.98 -18.47
N GLU A 361 10.54 -23.25 -17.73
CA GLU A 361 11.61 -23.87 -16.90
C GLU A 361 11.02 -24.84 -15.87
N GLY A 362 9.95 -24.44 -15.18
CA GLY A 362 9.22 -25.26 -14.22
C GLY A 362 8.60 -26.52 -14.84
N LEU A 363 7.95 -26.37 -16.00
CA LEU A 363 7.39 -27.48 -16.77
C LEU A 363 8.46 -28.47 -17.23
N GLY A 364 9.61 -27.97 -17.69
CA GLY A 364 10.76 -28.80 -18.05
C GLY A 364 11.28 -29.62 -16.86
N ALA A 365 11.37 -29.00 -15.69
CA ALA A 365 11.80 -29.68 -14.46
C ALA A 365 10.79 -30.74 -14.01
N ALA A 366 9.49 -30.43 -14.02
CA ALA A 366 8.44 -31.38 -13.68
C ALA A 366 8.41 -32.57 -14.66
N ALA A 367 8.50 -32.31 -15.97
CA ALA A 367 8.56 -33.35 -16.99
C ALA A 367 9.78 -34.26 -16.82
N ALA A 368 10.96 -33.69 -16.54
CA ALA A 368 12.17 -34.48 -16.29
C ALA A 368 12.02 -35.39 -15.06
N ARG A 369 11.40 -34.89 -13.97
CA ARG A 369 11.11 -35.69 -12.77
C ARG A 369 10.09 -36.81 -13.01
N LEU A 370 9.18 -36.61 -13.97
CA LEU A 370 8.23 -37.64 -14.43
C LEU A 370 8.85 -38.60 -15.47
N GLY A 371 10.13 -38.46 -15.81
CA GLY A 371 10.81 -39.27 -16.84
C GLY A 371 10.43 -38.93 -18.28
N GLN A 372 9.70 -37.82 -18.50
CA GLN A 372 9.23 -37.36 -19.81
C GLN A 372 10.28 -36.47 -20.48
N TYR A 373 11.47 -37.01 -20.76
CA TYR A 373 12.63 -36.21 -21.16
C TYR A 373 12.45 -35.48 -22.49
N GLU A 374 11.77 -36.05 -23.48
CA GLU A 374 11.46 -35.35 -24.74
C GLU A 374 10.61 -34.08 -24.51
N GLN A 375 9.64 -34.16 -23.60
CA GLN A 375 8.80 -33.02 -23.26
C GLN A 375 9.58 -31.98 -22.45
N ALA A 376 10.47 -32.44 -21.56
CA ALA A 376 11.38 -31.55 -20.83
C ALA A 376 12.28 -30.76 -21.79
N LEU A 377 12.83 -31.42 -22.83
CA LEU A 377 13.63 -30.77 -23.86
C LEU A 377 12.86 -29.67 -24.60
N LYS A 378 11.60 -29.92 -24.97
CA LYS A 378 10.75 -28.91 -25.62
C LYS A 378 10.59 -27.67 -24.74
N TYR A 379 10.24 -27.86 -23.47
CA TYR A 379 10.04 -26.74 -22.54
C TYR A 379 11.32 -25.97 -22.22
N TYR A 380 12.45 -26.64 -22.02
CA TYR A 380 13.72 -25.95 -21.79
C TYR A 380 14.18 -25.15 -23.02
N LYS A 381 13.94 -25.66 -24.24
CA LYS A 381 14.20 -24.90 -25.48
C LYS A 381 13.31 -23.66 -25.57
N GLU A 382 12.02 -23.78 -25.26
CA GLU A 382 11.08 -22.64 -25.23
C GLU A 382 11.51 -21.60 -24.18
N ALA A 383 11.89 -22.03 -22.98
CA ALA A 383 12.41 -21.15 -21.93
C ALA A 383 13.67 -20.39 -22.37
N LEU A 384 14.63 -21.08 -23.00
CA LEU A 384 15.84 -20.44 -23.54
C LEU A 384 15.54 -19.45 -24.66
N ALA A 385 14.61 -19.77 -25.56
CA ALA A 385 14.22 -18.91 -26.66
C ALA A 385 13.57 -17.61 -26.17
N GLN A 386 12.75 -17.68 -25.13
CA GLN A 386 12.08 -16.51 -24.53
C GLN A 386 13.00 -15.73 -23.57
N GLY A 387 13.91 -16.41 -22.88
CA GLY A 387 14.86 -15.83 -21.92
C GLY A 387 16.13 -15.24 -22.53
N GLN A 388 16.17 -14.94 -23.83
CA GLN A 388 17.40 -14.46 -24.51
C GLN A 388 17.96 -13.15 -23.93
N LYS A 389 17.09 -12.31 -23.36
CA LYS A 389 17.45 -11.01 -22.77
C LYS A 389 17.85 -11.11 -21.28
N GLU A 390 17.80 -12.30 -20.69
CA GLU A 390 18.16 -12.53 -19.29
C GLU A 390 19.70 -12.63 -19.11
N PRO A 391 20.21 -12.40 -17.90
CA PRO A 391 21.64 -12.53 -17.61
C PRO A 391 22.21 -13.90 -17.96
N ASP A 392 23.52 -13.95 -18.26
CA ASP A 392 24.24 -15.16 -18.64
C ASP A 392 24.13 -16.29 -17.60
N SER A 393 24.03 -15.93 -16.32
CA SER A 393 23.81 -16.90 -15.24
C SER A 393 22.48 -17.66 -15.37
N THR A 394 21.40 -16.96 -15.75
CA THR A 394 20.09 -17.56 -16.02
C THR A 394 20.15 -18.43 -17.25
N ARG A 395 20.73 -17.94 -18.35
CA ARG A 395 20.87 -18.68 -19.60
C ARG A 395 21.72 -19.94 -19.40
N GLY A 396 22.85 -19.82 -18.69
CA GLY A 396 23.74 -20.94 -18.35
C GLY A 396 23.04 -22.01 -17.52
N ARG A 397 22.22 -21.64 -16.52
CA ARG A 397 21.40 -22.58 -15.74
C ARG A 397 20.43 -23.35 -16.64
N LEU A 398 19.73 -22.66 -17.54
CA LEU A 398 18.80 -23.30 -18.46
C LEU A 398 19.50 -24.25 -19.44
N VAL A 399 20.68 -23.86 -19.95
CA VAL A 399 21.52 -24.73 -20.80
C VAL A 399 21.96 -25.99 -20.05
N ALA A 400 22.37 -25.87 -18.78
CA ALA A 400 22.75 -27.02 -17.96
C ALA A 400 21.57 -27.99 -17.79
N LYS A 401 20.38 -27.49 -17.44
CA LYS A 401 19.15 -28.30 -17.34
C LYS A 401 18.77 -28.98 -18.65
N LEU A 402 18.93 -28.27 -19.77
CA LEU A 402 18.70 -28.82 -21.10
C LEU A 402 19.70 -29.96 -21.40
N ALA A 403 20.98 -29.77 -21.11
CA ALA A 403 22.03 -30.77 -21.34
C ALA A 403 21.79 -32.05 -20.51
N ASP A 404 21.36 -31.91 -19.26
CA ASP A 404 20.98 -33.04 -18.41
C ASP A 404 19.78 -33.81 -18.99
N ALA A 405 18.75 -33.09 -19.46
CA ALA A 405 17.61 -33.71 -20.13
C ALA A 405 18.02 -34.45 -21.42
N VAL A 406 18.95 -33.90 -22.21
CA VAL A 406 19.49 -34.57 -23.41
C VAL A 406 20.20 -35.87 -23.02
N ARG A 407 21.07 -35.82 -22.00
CA ARG A 407 21.81 -36.99 -21.52
C ARG A 407 20.86 -38.10 -21.08
N ASN A 408 19.84 -37.76 -20.31
CA ASN A 408 18.86 -38.72 -19.82
C ASN A 408 18.03 -39.33 -20.97
N CYS A 409 17.65 -38.52 -21.96
CA CYS A 409 16.99 -39.00 -23.18
C CYS A 409 17.87 -40.03 -23.92
N LEU A 410 19.15 -39.73 -24.13
CA LEU A 410 20.10 -40.62 -24.81
C LEU A 410 20.33 -41.93 -24.05
N THR A 411 20.33 -41.89 -22.71
CA THR A 411 20.47 -43.12 -21.89
C THR A 411 19.25 -44.02 -21.93
N GLN A 412 18.04 -43.47 -22.18
CA GLN A 412 16.83 -44.27 -22.37
C GLN A 412 16.75 -44.90 -23.78
N THR A 413 17.39 -44.29 -24.78
CA THR A 413 17.39 -44.76 -26.18
C THR A 413 18.60 -45.64 -26.53
N GLY A 414 19.56 -45.83 -25.63
CA GLY A 414 20.71 -46.71 -25.85
C GLY A 414 20.33 -48.21 -25.81
N PRO A 415 21.10 -49.11 -26.44
CA PRO A 415 20.83 -50.55 -26.35
C PRO A 415 20.84 -50.98 -24.88
N PRO A 416 19.96 -51.92 -24.46
CA PRO A 416 19.91 -52.37 -23.07
C PRO A 416 21.30 -52.88 -22.67
N ARG A 417 21.88 -52.31 -21.61
CA ARG A 417 23.11 -52.84 -21.03
C ARG A 417 22.85 -54.30 -20.65
N PRO A 418 23.73 -55.26 -21.03
CA PRO A 418 23.55 -56.64 -20.65
C PRO A 418 23.50 -56.74 -19.12
N LEU A 419 22.39 -57.31 -18.63
CA LEU A 419 22.21 -57.69 -17.23
C LEU A 419 23.43 -58.47 -16.77
N HIS A 420 24.27 -57.86 -15.94
CA HIS A 420 25.32 -58.60 -15.27
C HIS A 420 24.64 -59.45 -14.21
N SER A 421 24.70 -60.75 -14.48
CA SER A 421 24.25 -61.84 -13.63
C SER A 421 24.75 -61.66 -12.20
N GLN A 422 23.81 -61.81 -11.28
CA GLN A 422 24.04 -61.94 -9.84
C GLN A 422 25.04 -63.07 -9.58
N THR A 423 26.12 -62.76 -8.86
CA THR A 423 26.86 -63.75 -8.08
C THR A 423 26.59 -63.47 -6.60
N LEU A 424 25.79 -64.36 -5.99
CA LEU A 424 25.65 -64.51 -4.55
C LEU A 424 26.99 -64.93 -3.93
N PHE A 425 27.32 -64.38 -2.76
CA PHE A 425 27.87 -65.10 -1.59
C PHE A 425 27.82 -64.17 -0.34
N PRO A 426 27.90 -64.70 0.90
CA PRO A 426 27.13 -64.22 2.05
C PRO A 426 28.02 -63.61 3.14
N GLY A 427 27.42 -62.89 4.09
CA GLY A 427 28.10 -62.52 5.34
C GLY A 427 27.47 -61.36 6.10
N ARG A 428 26.64 -61.69 7.09
CA ARG A 428 26.33 -60.87 8.28
C ARG A 428 27.43 -61.08 9.32
N PRO A 429 27.70 -60.12 10.23
CA PRO A 429 26.98 -60.05 11.54
C PRO A 429 26.62 -58.60 11.94
N GLU A 430 25.39 -58.34 12.41
CA GLU A 430 24.95 -58.18 13.81
C GLU A 430 25.39 -56.89 14.54
N ALA A 431 24.40 -56.26 15.18
CA ALA A 431 24.47 -55.06 16.00
C ALA A 431 24.61 -55.40 17.50
N PRO A 432 24.96 -54.42 18.32
CA PRO A 432 24.17 -54.12 19.53
C PRO A 432 23.94 -52.59 19.64
N GLY A 433 22.98 -52.01 20.35
CA GLY A 433 22.07 -52.47 21.40
C GLY A 433 21.77 -51.25 22.31
N ARG A 434 20.50 -50.83 22.33
CA ARG A 434 19.71 -50.12 23.37
C ARG A 434 20.26 -48.94 24.23
N ALA A 435 19.31 -48.02 24.47
CA ALA A 435 19.29 -46.82 25.33
C ALA A 435 19.35 -47.09 26.86
N PRO A 436 19.32 -46.06 27.76
CA PRO A 436 18.08 -45.33 28.14
C PRO A 436 18.28 -43.80 28.31
N LEU A 437 17.31 -42.91 28.04
CA LEU A 437 16.17 -42.45 28.87
C LEU A 437 16.52 -42.05 30.34
N VAL A 438 16.42 -40.75 30.64
CA VAL A 438 16.04 -40.22 31.97
C VAL A 438 15.04 -39.08 31.77
N ALA A 439 14.05 -39.06 32.64
CA ALA A 439 12.81 -38.30 32.61
C ALA A 439 12.82 -37.09 33.58
N GLU A 440 11.81 -36.23 33.41
CA GLU A 440 11.10 -35.38 34.41
C GLU A 440 11.88 -34.30 35.19
N THR A 441 11.42 -33.05 35.22
CA THR A 441 10.30 -32.53 36.05
C THR A 441 10.06 -31.05 35.65
N SER A 442 8.85 -30.61 35.27
CA SER A 442 7.74 -30.08 36.10
C SER A 442 8.05 -28.87 37.02
N ALA A 443 7.42 -27.75 36.63
CA ALA A 443 6.64 -26.81 37.46
C ALA A 443 7.23 -25.52 38.07
N ARG A 444 6.43 -24.46 37.84
CA ARG A 444 6.04 -23.34 38.72
C ARG A 444 6.84 -22.01 38.71
N THR A 445 6.18 -21.00 38.13
CA THR A 445 6.11 -19.57 38.54
C THR A 445 5.51 -19.41 39.96
N PRO A 446 5.38 -18.21 40.60
CA PRO A 446 5.60 -16.83 40.11
C PRO A 446 6.33 -15.89 41.11
N ARG A 447 6.56 -14.62 40.74
CA ARG A 447 6.53 -13.50 41.70
C ARG A 447 6.22 -12.15 41.06
N SER A 448 5.35 -11.43 41.75
CA SER A 448 4.79 -10.09 41.53
C SER A 448 5.77 -8.96 41.83
N TRP A 449 5.58 -7.80 41.19
CA TRP A 449 5.80 -6.49 41.80
C TRP A 449 4.75 -5.49 41.31
N ALA A 450 4.32 -4.62 42.23
CA ALA A 450 3.24 -3.65 42.08
C ALA A 450 3.78 -2.21 42.01
N GLU A 451 2.91 -1.33 41.52
CA GLU A 451 2.81 0.13 41.74
C GLU A 451 3.88 1.09 41.16
N ALA A 452 3.41 2.04 40.34
CA ALA A 452 3.43 3.46 40.70
C ALA A 452 2.53 4.29 39.76
N ARG A 453 1.69 5.15 40.35
CA ARG A 453 0.89 6.18 39.67
C ARG A 453 1.74 7.42 39.43
N GLY A 454 1.55 8.07 38.28
CA GLY A 454 2.01 9.44 38.04
C GLY A 454 1.00 10.18 37.17
N ARG A 455 0.29 11.15 37.75
CA ARG A 455 -0.57 12.10 37.04
C ARG A 455 0.32 13.11 36.31
N SER A 456 -0.05 13.53 35.11
CA SER A 456 0.39 14.83 34.59
C SER A 456 -0.79 15.61 34.01
N SER A 457 -0.87 16.84 34.48
CA SER A 457 -1.84 17.88 34.17
C SER A 457 -1.37 18.58 32.89
N GLY A 458 -2.23 18.62 31.87
CA GLY A 458 -1.96 19.37 30.64
C GLY A 458 -2.44 20.82 30.78
N GLU A 459 -1.50 21.75 30.88
CA GLU A 459 -1.73 23.18 30.70
C GLU A 459 -2.00 23.49 29.22
N ALA A 460 -3.07 24.25 28.98
CA ALA A 460 -3.51 24.66 27.66
C ALA A 460 -2.69 25.86 27.16
N LEU A 461 -1.80 25.64 26.19
CA LEU A 461 -1.14 26.70 25.43
C LEU A 461 -1.97 27.09 24.19
N GLY A 462 -1.94 28.39 23.89
CA GLY A 462 -2.84 29.12 22.99
C GLY A 462 -3.21 28.40 21.69
N ARG A 463 -4.52 28.18 21.50
CA ARG A 463 -5.07 27.58 20.30
C ARG A 463 -4.84 28.49 19.10
N SER A 464 -3.93 28.08 18.21
CA SER A 464 -4.01 28.43 16.79
C SER A 464 -5.39 28.05 16.24
N PRO A 465 -5.94 28.77 15.25
CA PRO A 465 -7.23 28.42 14.66
C PRO A 465 -7.25 26.96 14.15
N PRO A 466 -8.41 26.30 14.10
CA PRO A 466 -8.52 24.92 13.63
C PRO A 466 -8.10 24.80 12.17
N ARG A 467 -6.99 24.10 11.88
CA ARG A 467 -6.61 23.64 10.54
C ARG A 467 -7.37 22.35 10.24
N THR A 468 -7.92 22.23 9.03
CA THR A 468 -8.41 20.94 8.52
C THR A 468 -7.34 20.36 7.60
N VAL A 469 -6.90 19.14 7.90
CA VAL A 469 -5.99 18.37 7.05
C VAL A 469 -6.83 17.29 6.37
N SER A 470 -6.75 17.21 5.05
CA SER A 470 -7.41 16.12 4.33
C SER A 470 -6.69 14.79 4.54
N GLN A 471 -7.33 13.67 4.20
CA GLN A 471 -6.71 12.34 4.29
C GLN A 471 -5.42 12.26 3.44
N SER A 472 -5.36 13.01 2.34
CA SER A 472 -4.20 13.08 1.45
C SER A 472 -3.10 14.05 1.93
N GLY A 473 -3.32 14.73 3.06
CA GLY A 473 -2.37 15.58 3.76
C GLY A 473 -2.47 17.08 3.43
N PHE A 474 -3.42 17.51 2.59
CA PHE A 474 -3.55 18.93 2.22
C PHE A 474 -4.11 19.77 3.35
N CYS A 475 -3.62 21.00 3.45
CA CYS A 475 -4.01 21.97 4.46
C CYS A 475 -5.12 22.87 3.93
N THR A 476 -6.09 23.23 4.76
CA THR A 476 -7.10 24.26 4.43
C THR A 476 -7.22 25.25 5.57
N VAL A 477 -7.68 26.46 5.27
CA VAL A 477 -7.84 27.56 6.23
C VAL A 477 -9.30 27.98 6.32
N LEU A 478 -9.74 28.46 7.50
CA LEU A 478 -11.07 29.04 7.69
C LEU A 478 -11.07 30.52 7.29
#